data_AF-A0A168D6Y8-F1
#
_entry.id   AF-A0A168D6Y8-F1
#
_cell.length_a   1.000
_cell.length_b   1.000
_cell.length_c   1.000
_cell.angle_alpha   90.00
_cell.angle_beta   90.00
_cell.angle_gamma   90.00
#
_symmetry.space_group_name_H-M   'P 1'
#
loop_
_entity.id
_entity.type
_entity.pdbx_description
1 polymer ?
#
loop_
_entity_poly.entity_id
_entity_poly.type
_entity_poly.pdbx_seq_one_letter_code
_entity_poly.pdbx_strand_id
1 'polypeptide(L)' 'MGRMFRVLGFFTLAIGLMAFAGGLVEMALLFFLQTAFFVILGYLKFTERTYVLLFWAYMIVTFTGFSYWTVFVMDMPV' A
#
# COMPACT_ATOMS: atom_id res chain seq x y z
N MET A 1 -8.47 -16.15 1.75
CA MET A 1 -8.29 -14.68 1.54
C MET A 1 -7.46 -14.22 0.33
N GLY A 2 -6.69 -15.06 -0.38
CA GLY A 2 -5.82 -14.57 -1.49
C GLY A 2 -6.50 -13.84 -2.67
N ARG A 3 -7.79 -14.11 -2.93
CA ARG A 3 -8.59 -13.32 -3.90
C ARG A 3 -8.76 -11.85 -3.47
N MET A 4 -8.87 -11.60 -2.18
CA MET A 4 -9.12 -10.27 -1.62
C MET A 4 -7.85 -9.41 -1.66
N PHE A 5 -6.68 -10.00 -1.42
CA PHE A 5 -5.38 -9.34 -1.64
C PHE A 5 -5.17 -8.93 -3.10
N ARG A 6 -5.67 -9.71 -4.07
CA ARG A 6 -5.65 -9.33 -5.49
C ARG A 6 -6.56 -8.15 -5.80
N VAL A 7 -7.72 -8.06 -5.15
CA VAL A 7 -8.60 -6.89 -5.27
C VAL A 7 -7.93 -5.63 -4.71
N LEU A 8 -7.25 -5.74 -3.56
CA LEU A 8 -6.45 -4.63 -3.02
C LEU A 8 -5.30 -4.24 -3.95
N GLY A 9 -4.62 -5.21 -4.56
CA GLY A 9 -3.63 -4.99 -5.60
C GLY A 9 -4.19 -4.24 -6.81
N PHE A 10 -5.41 -4.58 -7.27
CA PHE A 10 -6.07 -3.89 -8.36
C PHE A 10 -6.37 -2.41 -8.03
N PHE A 11 -6.91 -2.13 -6.85
CA PHE A 11 -7.21 -0.75 -6.45
C PHE A 11 -5.95 0.10 -6.29
N THR A 12 -4.90 -0.45 -5.66
CA THR A 12 -3.61 0.26 -5.54
C THR A 12 -2.99 0.55 -6.90
N LEU A 13 -3.15 -0.35 -7.88
CA LEU A 13 -2.68 -0.17 -9.25
C LEU A 13 -3.43 0.98 -9.93
N ALA A 14 -4.77 0.96 -9.83
CA ALA A 14 -5.60 2.01 -10.39
C ALA A 14 -5.25 3.40 -9.81
N ILE A 15 -5.05 3.49 -8.49
CA ILE A 15 -4.62 4.73 -7.82
C ILE A 15 -3.22 5.13 -8.29
N GLY A 16 -2.28 4.20 -8.39
CA GLY A 16 -0.92 4.45 -8.89
C GLY A 16 -0.90 4.99 -10.32
N LEU A 17 -1.72 4.41 -11.21
CA LEU A 17 -1.87 4.90 -12.59
C LEU A 17 -2.49 6.30 -12.63
N MET A 18 -3.51 6.57 -11.81
CA MET A 18 -4.11 7.90 -11.73
C MET A 18 -3.13 8.94 -11.15
N ALA A 19 -2.34 8.58 -10.14
CA ALA A 19 -1.32 9.45 -9.57
C ALA A 19 -0.18 9.75 -10.56
N PHE A 20 0.21 8.74 -11.34
CA PHE A 20 1.20 8.90 -12.41
C PHE A 20 0.69 9.83 -13.51
N ALA A 21 -0.56 9.65 -13.95
CA ALA A 21 -1.21 10.55 -14.89
C ALA A 21 -1.36 11.98 -14.32
N GLY A 22 -1.55 12.12 -13.01
CA GLY A 22 -1.63 13.40 -12.30
C GLY A 22 -0.28 14.07 -12.02
N GLY A 23 0.85 13.53 -12.50
CA GLY A 23 2.19 14.11 -12.29
C GLY A 23 2.77 13.93 -10.88
N LEU A 24 2.09 13.18 -10.01
CA LEU A 24 2.52 12.93 -8.63
C LEU A 24 3.44 11.69 -8.59
N VAL A 25 4.67 11.85 -9.10
CA VAL A 25 5.60 10.73 -9.32
C VAL A 25 5.95 9.98 -8.02
N GLU A 26 6.21 10.71 -6.93
CA GLU A 26 6.56 10.09 -5.63
C GLU A 26 5.40 9.23 -5.09
N MET A 27 4.19 9.76 -5.12
CA MET A 27 2.98 9.05 -4.70
C MET A 27 2.70 7.84 -5.62
N ALA A 28 2.86 8.02 -6.93
CA ALA A 28 2.66 6.94 -7.90
C ALA A 28 3.59 5.76 -7.62
N LEU A 29 4.88 6.02 -7.39
CA LEU A 29 5.88 4.98 -7.08
C LEU A 29 5.54 4.21 -5.80
N LEU A 30 5.09 4.90 -4.75
CA LEU A 30 4.66 4.27 -3.50
C LEU A 30 3.47 3.33 -3.73
N PHE A 31 2.47 3.75 -4.51
CA PHE A 31 1.31 2.93 -4.82
C PHE A 31 1.64 1.75 -5.74
N PHE A 32 2.56 1.91 -6.71
CA PHE A 32 3.06 0.80 -7.52
C PHE A 32 3.79 -0.26 -6.69
N LEU A 33 4.59 0.17 -5.70
CA LEU A 33 5.26 -0.76 -4.79
C LEU A 33 4.25 -1.53 -3.93
N GLN A 34 3.22 -0.86 -3.41
CA GLN A 34 2.11 -1.51 -2.69
C GLN A 34 1.36 -2.51 -3.58
N THR A 35 1.09 -2.15 -4.84
CA THR A 35 0.48 -3.07 -5.82
C THR A 35 1.31 -4.33 -5.98
N ALA A 36 2.61 -4.21 -6.20
CA ALA A 36 3.49 -5.36 -6.36
C ALA A 36 3.42 -6.26 -5.11
N PHE A 37 3.49 -5.67 -3.91
CA PHE A 37 3.37 -6.40 -2.65
C PHE A 37 2.05 -7.17 -2.53
N PHE A 38 0.90 -6.53 -2.75
CA PHE A 38 -0.41 -7.18 -2.62
C PHE A 38 -0.69 -8.23 -3.69
N VAL A 39 -0.22 -8.00 -4.92
CA VAL A 39 -0.36 -8.96 -6.01
C VAL A 39 0.48 -10.20 -5.73
N ILE A 40 1.78 -10.04 -5.42
CA ILE A 40 2.67 -11.17 -5.13
C ILE A 40 2.14 -11.99 -3.97
N LEU A 41 1.82 -11.35 -2.84
CA LEU A 41 1.28 -12.04 -1.67
C LEU A 41 -0.08 -12.68 -1.93
N GLY A 42 -0.92 -12.09 -2.78
CA GLY A 42 -2.23 -12.63 -3.17
C GLY A 42 -2.16 -13.91 -4.03
N TYR A 43 -1.04 -14.15 -4.71
CA TYR A 43 -0.80 -15.39 -5.46
C TYR A 43 -0.15 -16.49 -4.60
N LEU A 44 0.49 -16.13 -3.48
CA LEU A 44 1.04 -17.10 -2.54
C LEU A 44 -0.11 -17.77 -1.77
N LYS A 45 -0.22 -19.10 -1.82
CA LYS A 45 -1.30 -19.86 -1.17
C LYS A 45 -1.08 -20.01 0.34
N PHE A 46 -1.01 -18.91 1.07
CA PHE A 46 -0.89 -18.92 2.53
C PHE A 46 -2.19 -19.30 3.24
N THR A 47 -2.07 -19.68 4.51
CA THR A 47 -3.22 -19.88 5.41
C THR A 47 -3.93 -18.57 5.69
N GLU A 48 -5.22 -18.62 6.02
CA GLU A 48 -6.03 -17.40 6.23
C GLU A 48 -5.53 -16.56 7.41
N ARG A 49 -5.04 -17.20 8.48
CA ARG A 49 -4.43 -16.51 9.63
C ARG A 49 -3.20 -15.71 9.22
N THR A 50 -2.35 -16.28 8.37
CA THR A 50 -1.15 -15.58 7.85
C THR A 50 -1.53 -14.35 7.04
N TYR A 51 -2.57 -14.44 6.21
CA TYR A 51 -3.07 -13.29 5.44
C TYR A 51 -3.59 -12.15 6.32
N VAL A 52 -4.32 -12.47 7.38
CA VAL A 52 -4.81 -11.47 8.33
C VAL A 52 -3.64 -10.81 9.07
N LEU A 53 -2.66 -11.59 9.54
CA LEU A 53 -1.47 -11.05 10.20
C LEU A 53 -0.64 -10.14 9.28
N LEU A 54 -0.44 -10.54 8.01
CA LEU A 54 0.22 -9.70 7.02
C LEU A 54 -0.53 -8.39 6.77
N PHE A 55 -1.86 -8.46 6.68
CA PHE A 55 -2.69 -7.27 6.53
C PHE A 55 -2.59 -6.34 7.74
N TRP A 56 -2.60 -6.88 8.95
CA TRP A 56 -2.42 -6.11 10.19
C TRP A 56 -1.03 -5.46 10.26
N ALA A 57 0.03 -6.20 9.92
CA ALA A 57 1.37 -5.66 9.86
C ALA A 57 1.46 -4.51 8.83
N TYR A 58 0.85 -4.69 7.66
CA TYR A 58 0.76 -3.65 6.64
C TYR A 58 0.05 -2.41 7.17
N MET A 59 -1.10 -2.57 7.85
CA MET A 59 -1.85 -1.45 8.42
C MET A 59 -1.03 -0.68 9.44
N ILE A 60 -0.32 -1.34 10.36
CA ILE A 60 0.54 -0.66 11.34
C ILE A 60 1.64 0.14 10.61
N VAL A 61 2.34 -0.48 9.66
CA VAL A 61 3.45 0.18 8.96
C VAL A 61 2.96 1.38 8.14
N THR A 62 1.90 1.21 7.35
CA THR A 62 1.38 2.31 6.51
C THR A 62 0.72 3.41 7.33
N PHE A 63 -0.04 3.06 8.37
CA PHE A 63 -0.71 4.07 9.20
C PHE A 63 0.30 4.86 10.04
N THR A 64 1.26 4.18 10.69
CA THR A 64 2.34 4.88 11.42
C THR A 64 3.21 5.70 10.48
N GLY A 65 3.59 5.18 9.31
CA GLY A 65 4.38 5.92 8.33
C GLY A 65 3.65 7.17 7.83
N PHE A 66 2.35 7.05 7.54
CA PHE A 66 1.52 8.17 7.14
C PHE A 66 1.37 9.19 8.27
N SER A 67 1.01 8.75 9.49
CA SER A 67 0.90 9.63 10.66
C SER A 67 2.21 10.35 10.96
N TYR A 68 3.35 9.67 10.86
CA TYR A 68 4.66 10.29 11.05
C TYR A 68 4.90 11.40 10.02
N TRP A 69 4.66 11.11 8.74
CA TRP A 69 4.87 12.09 7.67
C TRP A 69 3.93 13.29 7.81
N THR A 70 2.66 13.08 8.14
CA THR A 70 1.68 14.17 8.29
C THR A 70 1.90 15.02 9.55
N VAL A 71 2.34 14.43 10.66
CA VAL A 71 2.49 15.15 11.94
C VAL A 71 3.86 15.80 12.07
N PHE A 72 4.93 15.11 11.64
CA PHE A 72 6.28 15.56 11.91
C PHE A 72 7.02 16.10 10.69
N VAL A 73 6.64 15.72 9.47
CA VAL A 73 7.37 16.14 8.27
C VAL A 73 6.65 17.27 7.53
N MET A 74 5.33 17.21 7.43
CA MET A 74 4.53 18.32 6.87
C MET A 74 4.57 19.60 7.72
N ASP A 75 4.73 19.48 9.04
CA ASP A 75 4.67 20.61 9.97
C ASP A 75 6.05 21.23 10.30
N MET A 76 7.13 20.77 9.64
CA MET A 76 8.43 21.44 9.77
C MET A 76 8.43 22.73 8.95
N PRO A 77 8.65 23.91 9.57
CA PRO A 77 8.85 25.13 8.82
C PRO A 77 10.14 25.00 8.01
N VAL A 78 10.04 25.22 6.69
CA VAL A 78 11.19 25.44 5.80
C VAL A 78 11.91 26.74 6.14
#